data_AF-A0A844T0S6-F1
#
_entry.id   AF-A0A844T0S6-F1
#
_cell.length_a   1.000
_cell.length_b   1.000
_cell.length_c   1.000
_cell.angle_alpha   90.00
_cell.angle_beta   90.00
_cell.angle_gamma   90.00
#
_symmetry.space_group_name_H-M   'P 1'
#
loop_
_entity.id
_entity.type
_entity.pdbx_description
1 polymer ?
#
loop_
_entity_poly.entity_id
_entity_poly.type
_entity_poly.pdbx_seq_one_letter_code
_entity_poly.pdbx_strand_id
1 'polypeptide(L)'
;MSQDRSSVESVVQTYFDGLYESNADKLAEAFHPSADLRWVEKGELKVLTVPDWLAMVRKRTSAKAEGKPREDFIVTIDRSDDNTAFIKVRCQLPPRYFTDYLVAMKLADGWQIVSKSYRYDLRD
;
A
#
# COMPACT_ATOMS: atom_id res chain seq x y z
N MET A 1 10.13 -17.12 2.14
CA MET A 1 8.76 -17.68 2.21
C MET A 1 7.87 -16.68 1.50
N SER A 2 7.06 -17.09 0.52
CA SER A 2 6.13 -16.16 -0.13
C SER A 2 5.07 -15.73 0.88
N GLN A 3 4.65 -14.46 0.85
CA GLN A 3 3.55 -14.01 1.67
C GLN A 3 2.23 -14.64 1.23
N ASP A 4 1.35 -14.88 2.20
CA ASP A 4 0.02 -15.40 1.93
C ASP A 4 -0.82 -14.38 1.15
N ARG A 5 -1.23 -14.75 -0.07
CA ARG A 5 -2.09 -13.95 -0.95
C ARG A 5 -3.46 -14.60 -1.17
N SER A 6 -3.87 -15.50 -0.28
CA SER A 6 -5.15 -16.21 -0.36
C SER A 6 -6.37 -15.31 -0.13
N SER A 7 -6.20 -14.22 0.62
CA SER A 7 -7.24 -13.24 0.94
C SER A 7 -6.79 -11.79 0.70
N VAL A 8 -7.76 -10.88 0.56
CA VAL A 8 -7.50 -9.44 0.44
C VAL A 8 -6.88 -8.91 1.73
N GLU A 9 -7.35 -9.40 2.88
CA GLU A 9 -6.86 -9.04 4.20
C GLU A 9 -5.38 -9.41 4.37
N SER A 10 -4.97 -10.60 3.94
CA SER A 10 -3.56 -11.02 3.96
C SER A 10 -2.67 -10.12 3.09
N VAL A 11 -3.16 -9.71 1.92
CA VAL A 11 -2.47 -8.75 1.05
C VAL A 11 -2.35 -7.37 1.70
N VAL A 12 -3.41 -6.90 2.34
CA VAL A 12 -3.41 -5.61 3.07
C VAL A 12 -2.46 -5.65 4.27
N GLN A 13 -2.39 -6.77 4.98
CA GLN A 13 -1.42 -6.95 6.07
C GLN A 13 0.03 -6.91 5.54
N THR A 14 0.29 -7.62 4.43
CA THR A 14 1.60 -7.59 3.75
C THR A 14 1.97 -6.17 3.32
N TYR A 15 0.98 -5.43 2.82
CA TYR A 15 1.13 -4.03 2.46
C TYR A 15 1.52 -3.15 3.66
N PHE A 16 0.81 -3.26 4.79
CA PHE A 16 1.13 -2.51 6.01
C PHE A 16 2.54 -2.84 6.53
N ASP A 17 2.90 -4.11 6.57
CA ASP A 17 4.23 -4.54 6.98
C ASP A 17 5.30 -3.99 6.05
N GLY A 18 5.10 -4.07 4.73
CA GLY A 18 6.01 -3.53 3.73
C GLY A 18 6.20 -2.02 3.88
N LEU A 19 5.14 -1.28 4.21
CA LEU A 19 5.24 0.16 4.49
C LEU A 19 6.06 0.43 5.76
N TYR A 20 5.69 -0.18 6.89
CA TYR A 20 6.31 0.09 8.18
C TYR A 20 7.80 -0.30 8.21
N GLU A 21 8.14 -1.41 7.56
CA GLU A 21 9.50 -1.94 7.51
C GLU A 21 10.33 -1.36 6.36
N SER A 22 9.74 -0.56 5.48
CA SER A 22 10.35 -0.20 4.17
C SER A 22 10.86 -1.41 3.40
N ASN A 23 10.14 -2.53 3.49
CA ASN A 23 10.51 -3.75 2.79
C ASN A 23 9.85 -3.74 1.41
N ALA A 24 10.65 -3.40 0.40
CA ALA A 24 10.17 -3.27 -0.96
C ALA A 24 9.90 -4.61 -1.66
N ASP A 25 10.37 -5.74 -1.12
CA ASP A 25 10.04 -7.06 -1.66
C ASP A 25 8.65 -7.50 -1.18
N LYS A 26 8.31 -7.25 0.09
CA LYS A 26 6.93 -7.41 0.60
C LYS A 26 5.93 -6.57 -0.20
N LEU A 27 6.29 -5.31 -0.48
CA LEU A 27 5.45 -4.44 -1.30
C LEU A 27 5.35 -4.93 -2.76
N ALA A 28 6.42 -5.48 -3.32
CA ALA A 28 6.39 -6.07 -4.66
C ALA A 28 5.45 -7.28 -4.74
N GLU A 29 5.38 -8.11 -3.69
CA GLU A 29 4.45 -9.23 -3.61
C GLU A 29 2.97 -8.79 -3.52
N ALA A 30 2.71 -7.69 -2.79
CA ALA A 30 1.35 -7.17 -2.59
C ALA A 30 0.77 -6.45 -3.81
N PHE A 31 1.61 -5.91 -4.71
CA PHE A 31 1.17 -5.15 -5.87
C PHE A 31 1.32 -5.93 -7.18
N HIS A 32 0.46 -5.65 -8.15
CA HIS A 32 0.70 -6.05 -9.54
C HIS A 32 1.77 -5.13 -10.16
N PRO A 33 2.70 -5.62 -11.01
CA PRO A 33 3.75 -4.79 -11.59
C PRO A 33 3.26 -3.61 -12.45
N SER A 34 2.05 -3.71 -13.01
CA SER A 34 1.42 -2.62 -13.78
C SER A 34 0.73 -1.56 -12.91
N ALA A 35 0.67 -1.76 -11.60
CA ALA A 35 -0.04 -0.86 -10.72
C ALA A 35 0.70 0.48 -10.59
N ASP A 36 -0.06 1.49 -10.20
CA ASP A 36 0.44 2.85 -10.01
C ASP A 36 -0.15 3.48 -8.75
N LEU A 37 0.58 4.48 -8.23
CA LEU A 37 0.18 5.32 -7.12
C LEU A 37 -0.21 6.69 -7.66
N ARG A 38 -1.39 7.19 -7.26
CA ARG A 38 -1.87 8.51 -7.62
C ARG A 38 -2.13 9.38 -6.39
N TRP A 39 -1.76 10.64 -6.46
CA TRP A 39 -2.10 11.63 -5.45
C TRP A 39 -2.16 13.02 -6.07
N VAL A 40 -2.70 13.98 -5.33
CA VAL A 40 -2.69 15.40 -5.70
C VAL A 40 -1.60 16.10 -4.90
N GLU A 41 -0.76 16.85 -5.59
CA GLU A 41 0.25 17.72 -4.98
C GLU A 41 0.20 19.09 -5.64
N LYS A 42 0.01 20.15 -4.84
CA LYS A 42 -0.13 21.54 -5.32
C LYS A 42 -1.18 21.70 -6.44
N GLY A 43 -2.28 20.95 -6.35
CA GLY A 43 -3.37 20.98 -7.33
C GLY A 43 -3.13 20.15 -8.59
N GLU A 44 -1.97 19.51 -8.73
CA GLU A 44 -1.63 18.68 -9.88
C GLU A 44 -1.77 17.20 -9.55
N LEU A 45 -2.29 16.42 -10.50
CA LEU A 45 -2.25 14.96 -10.44
C LEU A 45 -0.80 14.48 -10.60
N LYS A 46 -0.34 13.68 -9.64
CA LYS A 46 0.90 12.93 -9.72
C LYS A 46 0.59 11.46 -9.90
N VAL A 47 1.41 10.80 -10.71
CA VAL A 47 1.34 9.35 -10.97
C VAL A 47 2.75 8.80 -10.80
N LEU A 48 2.87 7.69 -10.09
CA LEU A 48 4.14 6.99 -9.86
C LEU A 48 3.91 5.50 -10.06
N THR A 49 4.70 4.88 -10.94
CA THR A 49 4.60 3.43 -11.16
C THR A 49 5.05 2.67 -9.91
N VAL A 50 4.50 1.48 -9.67
CA VAL A 50 4.98 0.63 -8.57
C VAL A 50 6.47 0.33 -8.67
N PRO A 51 7.04 -0.05 -9.83
CA PRO A 51 8.50 -0.23 -9.96
C PRO A 51 9.33 0.98 -9.49
N ASP A 52 8.95 2.19 -9.91
CA ASP A 52 9.66 3.41 -9.50
C ASP A 52 9.50 3.68 -7.99
N TRP A 53 8.28 3.50 -7.47
CA TRP A 53 8.01 3.64 -6.04
C TRP A 53 8.82 2.65 -5.20
N LEU A 54 8.89 1.39 -5.64
CA LEU A 54 9.67 0.34 -5.00
C LEU A 54 11.18 0.64 -5.00
N ALA A 55 11.70 1.28 -6.06
CA ALA A 55 13.08 1.75 -6.10
C ALA A 55 13.33 2.87 -5.05
N MET A 56 12.35 3.74 -4.80
CA MET A 56 12.42 4.74 -3.73
C MET A 56 12.35 4.10 -2.33
N VAL A 57 11.48 3.10 -2.14
CA VAL A 57 11.36 2.40 -0.85
C VAL A 57 12.67 1.71 -0.46
N ARG A 58 13.42 1.14 -1.40
CA ARG A 58 14.72 0.50 -1.10
C ARG A 58 15.77 1.47 -0.56
N LYS A 59 15.61 2.78 -0.81
CA LYS A 59 16.58 3.81 -0.41
C LYS A 59 16.21 4.52 0.89
N ARG A 60 14.97 4.40 1.37
CA ARG A 60 14.51 5.12 2.56
C ARG A 60 14.82 4.35 3.84
N THR A 61 15.17 5.05 4.91
CA THR A 61 15.16 4.49 6.26
C THR A 61 13.72 4.13 6.64
N SER A 62 13.53 3.00 7.33
CA SER A 62 12.19 2.56 7.72
C SER A 62 11.67 3.23 8.98
N ALA A 63 10.36 3.44 9.04
CA ALA A 63 9.69 3.93 10.24
C ALA A 63 9.99 3.01 11.44
N LYS A 64 10.05 1.68 11.20
CA LYS A 64 10.50 0.70 12.20
C LYS A 64 11.91 0.96 12.70
N ALA A 65 12.88 1.21 11.81
CA ALA A 65 14.26 1.49 12.19
C ALA A 65 14.41 2.84 12.93
N GLU A 66 13.56 3.80 12.61
CA GLU A 66 13.47 5.09 13.30
C GLU A 66 12.69 5.01 14.63
N GLY A 67 12.12 3.85 14.99
CA GLY A 67 11.30 3.70 16.20
C GLY A 67 9.99 4.48 16.17
N LYS A 68 9.51 4.86 14.98
CA LYS A 68 8.24 5.60 14.82
C LYS A 68 7.04 4.71 15.16
N PRO A 69 5.97 5.26 15.76
CA PRO A 69 4.79 4.48 16.09
C PRO A 69 4.16 3.89 14.84
N ARG A 70 3.73 2.62 14.93
CA ARG A 70 2.93 1.94 13.91
C ARG A 70 1.45 2.10 14.24
N GLU A 71 0.70 2.67 13.32
CA GLU A 71 -0.76 2.67 13.36
C GLU A 71 -1.27 2.44 11.93
N ASP A 72 -1.86 1.27 11.73
CA ASP A 72 -2.51 0.89 10.48
C ASP A 72 -3.87 0.24 10.78
N PHE A 73 -4.84 0.54 9.92
CA PHE A 73 -6.22 0.17 10.13
C PHE A 73 -6.95 0.02 8.80
N ILE A 74 -7.69 -1.08 8.66
CA ILE A 74 -8.60 -1.28 7.54
C ILE A 74 -9.90 -0.54 7.86
N VAL A 75 -10.20 0.51 7.09
CA VAL A 75 -11.43 1.29 7.26
C VAL A 75 -12.62 0.56 6.65
N THR A 76 -12.46 0.02 5.45
CA THR A 76 -13.46 -0.83 4.80
C THR A 76 -12.82 -1.73 3.76
N ILE A 77 -13.42 -2.90 3.55
CA ILE A 77 -13.24 -3.74 2.38
C ILE A 77 -14.62 -3.92 1.77
N ASP A 78 -14.78 -3.46 0.54
CA ASP A 78 -15.98 -3.65 -0.28
C ASP A 78 -15.64 -4.63 -1.41
N ARG A 79 -16.40 -5.72 -1.53
CA ARG A 79 -16.19 -6.76 -2.53
C ARG A 79 -17.32 -6.69 -3.55
N SER A 80 -16.96 -6.37 -4.80
CA SER A 80 -17.92 -6.38 -5.90
C SER A 80 -18.28 -7.81 -6.31
N ASP A 81 -17.33 -8.74 -6.18
CA ASP A 81 -17.44 -10.17 -6.45
C ASP A 81 -16.30 -10.94 -5.74
N ASP A 82 -16.12 -12.21 -6.09
CA ASP A 82 -15.07 -13.08 -5.53
C ASP A 82 -13.64 -12.69 -5.96
N ASN A 83 -13.49 -11.80 -6.94
CA ASN A 83 -12.23 -11.49 -7.62
C ASN A 83 -11.85 -10.01 -7.56
N THR A 84 -12.72 -9.12 -7.09
CA THR A 84 -12.53 -7.67 -7.15
C THR A 84 -12.95 -7.02 -5.83
N ALA A 85 -12.02 -6.27 -5.23
CA ALA A 85 -12.27 -5.55 -3.99
C ALA A 85 -11.74 -4.12 -4.03
N PHE A 86 -12.51 -3.22 -3.44
CA PHE A 86 -12.08 -1.88 -3.06
C PHE A 86 -11.74 -1.87 -1.56
N ILE A 87 -10.60 -1.30 -1.21
CA ILE A 87 -10.14 -1.22 0.18
C ILE A 87 -9.81 0.22 0.50
N LYS A 88 -10.34 0.70 1.62
CA LYS A 88 -9.88 1.94 2.24
C LYS A 88 -9.09 1.60 3.48
N VAL A 89 -7.87 2.10 3.57
CA VAL A 89 -7.01 1.92 4.75
C VAL A 89 -6.50 3.24 5.28
N ARG A 90 -6.13 3.24 6.55
CA ARG A 90 -5.29 4.26 7.18
C ARG A 90 -3.97 3.62 7.57
N CYS A 91 -2.88 4.33 7.37
CA CYS A 91 -1.56 3.96 7.85
C CYS A 91 -0.71 5.21 8.06
N GLN A 92 0.36 5.12 8.83
CA GLN A 92 1.22 6.27 9.10
C GLN A 92 2.70 6.01 8.85
N LEU A 93 3.37 7.05 8.37
CA LEU A 93 4.82 7.19 8.34
C LEU A 93 5.11 8.62 8.86
N PRO A 94 5.09 8.84 10.19
CA PRO A 94 5.19 10.17 10.76
C PRO A 94 6.36 10.99 10.17
N PRO A 95 6.10 12.26 9.83
CA PRO A 95 4.91 13.07 10.17
C PRO A 95 3.70 12.92 9.24
N ARG A 96 3.69 11.95 8.31
CA ARG A 96 2.60 11.76 7.33
C ARG A 96 1.63 10.67 7.78
N TYR A 97 0.34 10.98 7.72
CA TYR A 97 -0.77 10.10 8.09
C TYR A 97 -1.68 9.91 6.89
N PHE A 98 -1.70 8.70 6.33
CA PHE A 98 -2.28 8.41 5.03
C PHE A 98 -3.71 7.90 5.15
N THR A 99 -4.51 8.25 4.14
CA THR A 99 -5.72 7.50 3.77
C THR A 99 -5.52 7.00 2.36
N ASP A 100 -5.38 5.69 2.22
CA ASP A 100 -5.18 5.05 0.92
C ASP A 100 -6.49 4.39 0.46
N TYR A 101 -6.73 4.50 -0.84
CA TYR A 101 -7.74 3.77 -1.58
C TYR A 101 -7.02 2.78 -2.48
N LEU A 102 -7.26 1.50 -2.25
CA LEU A 102 -6.65 0.39 -2.97
C LEU A 102 -7.73 -0.32 -3.78
N VAL A 103 -7.41 -0.67 -5.01
CA VAL A 103 -8.19 -1.65 -5.79
C VAL A 103 -7.37 -2.92 -5.86
N ALA A 104 -7.95 -4.04 -5.45
CA ALA A 104 -7.32 -5.34 -5.49
C ALA A 104 -8.10 -6.29 -6.40
N MET A 105 -7.37 -7.16 -7.09
CA MET A 105 -7.93 -8.21 -7.93
C MET A 105 -7.31 -9.56 -7.58
N LYS A 106 -8.12 -10.62 -7.64
CA LYS A 106 -7.67 -12.00 -7.51
C LYS A 106 -7.20 -12.51 -8.87
N LEU A 107 -5.90 -12.75 -9.00
CA LEU A 107 -5.29 -13.29 -10.21
C LEU A 107 -4.92 -14.77 -10.01
N ALA A 108 -4.31 -15.39 -11.02
CA ALA A 108 -3.90 -16.79 -10.97
C ALA A 108 -3.01 -17.11 -9.75
N ASP A 109 -2.13 -16.16 -9.39
CA ASP A 109 -1.17 -16.29 -8.27
C ASP A 109 -1.72 -15.74 -6.93
N GLY A 110 -3.02 -15.45 -6.85
CA GLY A 110 -3.70 -14.89 -5.68
C GLY A 110 -3.99 -13.39 -5.78
N TRP A 111 -4.44 -12.79 -4.68
CA TRP A 111 -4.81 -11.36 -4.63
C TRP A 111 -3.62 -10.43 -4.82
N GLN A 112 -3.81 -9.32 -5.56
CA GLN A 112 -2.84 -8.23 -5.73
C GLN A 112 -3.54 -6.89 -5.77
N ILE A 113 -2.87 -5.86 -5.26
CA ILE A 113 -3.27 -4.46 -5.43
C ILE A 113 -2.89 -4.03 -6.85
N VAL A 114 -3.88 -3.64 -7.65
CA VAL A 114 -3.72 -3.23 -9.05
C VAL A 114 -3.72 -1.70 -9.22
N SER A 115 -4.18 -0.96 -8.21
CA SER A 115 -4.10 0.50 -8.20
C SER A 115 -4.13 1.04 -6.77
N LYS A 116 -3.42 2.14 -6.53
CA LYS A 116 -3.47 2.89 -5.28
C LYS A 116 -3.70 4.37 -5.58
N SER A 117 -4.62 5.01 -4.87
CA SER A 117 -4.71 6.45 -4.78
C SER A 117 -4.69 6.87 -3.32
N TYR A 118 -4.08 8.01 -2.99
CA TYR A 118 -3.99 8.43 -1.59
C TYR A 118 -3.99 9.94 -1.38
N ARG A 119 -4.28 10.30 -0.14
CA ARG A 119 -3.94 11.58 0.47
C ARG A 119 -3.23 11.35 1.79
N TYR A 120 -2.54 12.36 2.30
CA TYR A 120 -2.03 12.35 3.66
C TYR A 120 -2.24 13.69 4.35
N ASP A 121 -2.33 13.64 5.67
CA ASP A 121 -2.20 14.79 6.55
C ASP A 121 -0.76 14.87 7.07
N LEU A 122 -0.26 16.09 7.23
CA LEU A 122 0.92 16.35 8.04
C LEU A 122 0.45 16.67 9.46
N ARG A 123 1.07 16.05 10.46
CA ARG A 123 0.89 16.42 11.87
C ARG A 123 2.26 16.64 12.48
N ASP A 124 2.33 17.64 13.35
CA ASP A 124 3.51 17.96 14.15
C ASP A 124 3.72 16.95 15.28
#